data_AF-B1M1D9-F1
#
_entry.id   AF-B1M1D9-F1
#
_cell.length_a   1.000
_cell.length_b   1.000
_cell.length_c   1.000
_cell.angle_alpha   90.00
_cell.angle_beta   90.00
_cell.angle_gamma   90.00
#
_symmetry.space_group_name_H-M   'P 1'
#
loop_
_entity.id
_entity.type
_entity.pdbx_description
1 polymer ?
#
loop_
_entity_poly.entity_id
_entity_poly.type
_entity_poly.pdbx_seq_one_letter_code
_entity_poly.pdbx_strand_id
1 'polypeptide(L)'
;MRAPTREPCRPRKATAVLTGTQIDDLIEEARANRTPARDVSVGGCAGATLRLTPTAAVYSMRFRHAGEPLRIRLGDADDWTPVQVRSAGAAVRARVGGGAGVPAPAWIALKRSALVAKAARGEAVVVQTHMPKNRAPKTWTYRQARDAWVAHLEAEAESPAQIYRPDTVRNYRSVIGCPAMRALDDRFVSRSPAPDVAEAVAGLV
;
A
#
# COMPACT_ATOMS: atom_id res chain seq x y z
N MET A 1 -54.66 -13.29 -9.29
CA MET A 1 -53.21 -13.28 -8.98
C MET A 1 -52.50 -12.48 -10.06
N ARG A 2 -51.96 -11.29 -9.73
CA ARG A 2 -51.28 -10.41 -10.71
C ARG A 2 -49.81 -10.81 -10.84
N ALA A 3 -49.36 -11.03 -12.07
CA ALA A 3 -47.96 -11.27 -12.39
C ALA A 3 -47.10 -10.04 -12.06
N PRO A 4 -45.86 -10.20 -11.56
CA PRO A 4 -44.98 -9.09 -11.29
C PRO A 4 -44.51 -8.47 -12.61
N THR A 5 -44.82 -7.19 -12.78
CA THR A 5 -44.35 -6.33 -13.87
C THR A 5 -42.82 -6.32 -13.87
N ARG A 6 -42.20 -6.86 -14.92
CA ARG A 6 -40.77 -6.69 -15.18
C ARG A 6 -40.55 -5.23 -15.55
N GLU A 7 -40.00 -4.44 -14.63
CA GLU A 7 -39.52 -3.10 -14.97
C GLU A 7 -38.50 -3.19 -16.12
N PRO A 8 -38.63 -2.37 -17.18
CA PRO A 8 -37.66 -2.35 -18.25
C PRO A 8 -36.33 -1.86 -17.69
N CYS A 9 -35.33 -2.75 -17.73
CA CYS A 9 -33.96 -2.48 -17.37
C CYS A 9 -33.44 -1.34 -18.27
N ARG A 10 -33.53 -0.09 -17.80
CA ARG A 10 -33.03 1.07 -18.53
C ARG A 10 -31.54 0.85 -18.82
N PRO A 11 -31.07 0.99 -20.08
CA PRO A 11 -29.66 0.91 -20.38
C PRO A 11 -28.95 2.01 -19.60
N ARG A 12 -28.06 1.62 -18.69
CA ARG A 12 -27.15 2.53 -17.98
C ARG A 12 -26.39 3.32 -19.06
N LYS A 13 -26.49 4.66 -19.06
CA LYS A 13 -25.71 5.53 -19.96
C LYS A 13 -24.27 5.01 -20.00
N ALA A 14 -23.83 4.56 -21.18
CA ALA A 14 -22.45 4.14 -21.40
C ALA A 14 -21.57 5.31 -20.98
N THR A 15 -20.88 5.16 -19.84
CA THR A 15 -20.06 6.22 -19.29
C THR A 15 -18.85 6.33 -20.20
N ALA A 16 -18.78 7.40 -21.00
CA ALA A 16 -17.74 7.60 -21.99
C ALA A 16 -16.36 7.38 -21.36
N VAL A 17 -15.56 6.54 -22.00
CA VAL A 17 -14.23 6.16 -21.54
C VAL A 17 -13.28 7.31 -21.87
N LEU A 18 -13.02 8.18 -20.90
CA LEU A 18 -12.19 9.37 -21.10
C LEU A 18 -10.76 9.01 -21.50
N THR A 19 -10.23 9.63 -22.55
CA THR A 19 -8.82 9.49 -22.95
C THR A 19 -7.91 10.38 -22.10
N GLY A 20 -6.57 10.24 -22.22
CA GLY A 20 -5.62 11.10 -21.51
C GLY A 20 -5.82 12.57 -21.86
N THR A 21 -5.83 12.89 -23.15
CA THR A 21 -6.05 14.24 -23.69
C THR A 21 -7.35 14.87 -23.19
N GLN A 22 -8.46 14.12 -23.17
CA GLN A 22 -9.73 14.64 -22.65
C GLN A 22 -9.69 14.97 -21.17
N ILE A 23 -8.85 14.30 -20.38
CA ILE A 23 -8.67 14.62 -18.97
C ILE A 23 -7.78 15.85 -18.81
N ASP A 24 -6.73 15.96 -19.61
CA ASP A 24 -5.83 17.13 -19.60
C ASP A 24 -6.61 18.40 -19.97
N ASP A 25 -7.42 18.36 -21.03
CA ASP A 25 -8.30 19.48 -21.44
C ASP A 25 -9.26 19.90 -20.30
N LEU A 26 -9.82 18.94 -19.57
CA LEU A 26 -10.71 19.20 -18.44
C LEU A 26 -9.99 19.81 -17.24
N ILE A 27 -8.72 19.44 -17.02
CA ILE A 27 -7.88 20.00 -15.96
C ILE A 27 -7.50 21.44 -16.32
N GLU A 28 -7.09 21.69 -17.56
CA GLU A 28 -6.76 23.03 -18.05
C GLU A 28 -7.99 23.95 -18.01
N GLU A 29 -9.15 23.50 -18.50
CA GLU A 29 -10.40 24.25 -18.41
C GLU A 29 -10.76 24.57 -16.95
N ALA A 30 -10.64 23.61 -16.04
CA ALA A 30 -10.96 23.81 -14.64
C ALA A 30 -10.02 24.83 -13.97
N ARG A 31 -8.72 24.79 -14.29
CA ARG A 31 -7.70 25.72 -13.79
C ARG A 31 -7.90 27.13 -14.37
N ALA A 32 -8.10 27.23 -15.68
CA ALA A 32 -8.27 28.50 -16.39
C ALA A 32 -9.55 29.25 -15.94
N ASN A 33 -10.67 28.53 -15.84
CA ASN A 33 -11.96 29.11 -15.48
C ASN A 33 -12.20 29.17 -13.97
N ARG A 34 -11.24 28.71 -13.15
CA ARG A 34 -11.37 28.54 -11.69
C ARG A 34 -12.69 27.85 -11.30
N THR A 35 -13.03 26.80 -12.04
CA THR A 35 -14.33 26.13 -11.93
C THR A 35 -14.49 25.51 -10.54
N PRO A 36 -15.67 25.62 -9.90
CA PRO A 36 -15.92 25.00 -8.60
C PRO A 36 -15.71 23.48 -8.62
N ALA A 37 -15.41 22.92 -7.46
CA ALA A 37 -15.03 21.51 -7.35
C ALA A 37 -16.12 20.57 -7.89
N ARG A 38 -15.78 19.74 -8.88
CA ARG A 38 -16.71 18.79 -9.52
C ARG A 38 -16.08 17.40 -9.64
N ASP A 39 -16.89 16.36 -9.45
CA ASP A 39 -16.49 14.96 -9.64
C ASP A 39 -16.89 14.51 -11.06
N VAL A 40 -15.91 14.12 -11.87
CA VAL A 40 -16.12 13.57 -13.22
C VAL A 40 -15.89 12.06 -13.20
N SER A 41 -16.78 11.27 -13.82
CA SER A 41 -16.61 9.82 -13.86
C SER A 41 -15.54 9.42 -14.88
N VAL A 42 -14.56 8.63 -14.45
CA VAL A 42 -13.54 8.06 -15.34
C VAL A 42 -14.12 6.78 -15.91
N GLY A 43 -14.78 6.87 -17.08
CA GLY A 43 -15.38 5.71 -17.74
C GLY A 43 -14.41 4.53 -17.88
N GLY A 44 -14.95 3.31 -17.91
CA GLY A 44 -14.15 2.07 -17.99
C GLY A 44 -13.73 1.47 -16.63
N CYS A 45 -14.00 2.13 -15.51
CA CYS A 45 -13.93 1.51 -14.19
C CYS A 45 -15.06 2.04 -13.30
N ALA A 46 -15.99 1.16 -12.88
CA ALA A 46 -17.12 1.61 -12.09
C ALA A 46 -16.63 2.33 -10.81
N GLY A 47 -17.30 3.39 -10.39
CA GLY A 47 -16.94 4.13 -9.17
C GLY A 47 -15.62 4.92 -9.21
N ALA A 48 -14.84 4.87 -10.30
CA ALA A 48 -13.67 5.72 -10.48
C ALA A 48 -14.12 7.15 -10.86
N THR A 49 -13.66 8.13 -10.09
CA THR A 49 -14.02 9.54 -10.25
C THR A 49 -12.77 10.41 -10.15
N LEU A 50 -12.64 11.35 -11.08
CA LEU A 50 -11.67 12.43 -11.04
C LEU A 50 -12.33 13.64 -10.37
N ARG A 51 -11.83 14.05 -9.21
CA ARG A 51 -12.24 15.29 -8.57
C ARG A 51 -11.39 16.41 -9.15
N LEU A 52 -12.02 17.30 -9.89
CA LEU A 52 -11.42 18.53 -10.40
C LEU A 52 -11.66 19.63 -9.38
N THR A 53 -10.59 20.34 -9.03
CA THR A 53 -10.64 21.60 -8.27
C THR A 53 -9.77 22.62 -9.02
N PRO A 54 -9.90 23.93 -8.74
CA PRO A 54 -9.09 24.96 -9.40
C PRO A 54 -7.58 24.75 -9.25
N THR A 55 -7.14 24.05 -8.20
CA THR A 55 -5.71 23.88 -7.84
C THR A 55 -5.21 22.45 -7.99
N ALA A 56 -6.09 21.46 -7.89
CA ALA A 56 -5.70 20.05 -7.89
C ALA A 56 -6.72 19.18 -8.63
N ALA A 57 -6.23 18.15 -9.29
CA ALA A 57 -7.03 17.13 -9.93
C ALA A 57 -6.67 15.77 -9.30
N VAL A 58 -7.65 15.10 -8.68
CA VAL A 58 -7.38 13.91 -7.84
C VAL A 58 -8.27 12.74 -8.24
N TYR A 59 -7.66 11.62 -8.58
CA TYR A 59 -8.37 10.38 -8.80
C TYR A 59 -8.76 9.71 -7.49
N SER A 60 -9.99 9.23 -7.45
CA SER A 60 -10.55 8.53 -6.31
C SER A 60 -11.52 7.45 -6.75
N MET A 61 -11.74 6.47 -5.90
CA MET A 61 -12.74 5.45 -6.09
C MET A 61 -13.79 5.49 -5.00
N ARG A 62 -15.05 5.41 -5.42
CA ARG A 62 -16.22 5.32 -4.53
C ARG A 62 -16.66 3.87 -4.45
N PHE A 63 -16.78 3.38 -3.22
CA PHE A 63 -17.23 2.06 -2.86
C PHE A 63 -18.35 2.14 -1.84
N ARG A 64 -19.12 1.05 -1.73
CA ARG A 64 -19.86 0.75 -0.50
C ARG A 64 -19.16 -0.42 0.17
N HIS A 65 -18.69 -0.22 1.40
CA HIS A 65 -18.06 -1.26 2.21
C HIS A 65 -18.81 -1.33 3.54
N ALA A 66 -19.26 -2.51 3.94
CA ALA A 66 -20.10 -2.70 5.13
C ALA A 66 -21.35 -1.77 5.19
N GLY A 67 -21.94 -1.43 4.04
CA GLY A 67 -23.10 -0.53 3.95
C GLY A 67 -22.75 0.96 3.92
N GLU A 68 -21.52 1.34 4.28
CA GLU A 68 -21.09 2.73 4.33
C GLU A 68 -20.42 3.19 3.03
N PRO A 69 -20.61 4.45 2.61
CA PRO A 69 -19.93 5.03 1.46
C PRO A 69 -18.45 5.27 1.80
N LEU A 70 -17.56 4.55 1.14
CA LEU A 70 -16.11 4.71 1.29
C LEU A 70 -15.52 5.36 0.03
N ARG A 71 -14.72 6.43 0.22
CA ARG A 71 -13.95 7.06 -0.86
C ARG A 71 -12.46 6.80 -0.64
N ILE A 72 -11.83 6.10 -1.57
CA ILE A 72 -10.40 5.78 -1.53
C ILE A 72 -9.68 6.69 -2.52
N ARG A 73 -8.70 7.48 -2.06
CA ARG A 73 -7.84 8.29 -2.93
C ARG A 73 -6.86 7.38 -3.67
N LEU A 74 -6.76 7.52 -4.98
CA LEU A 74 -5.79 6.80 -5.80
C LEU A 74 -4.49 7.61 -5.98
N GLY A 75 -4.63 8.91 -6.27
CA GLY A 75 -3.49 9.81 -6.47
C GLY A 75 -3.86 11.00 -7.36
N ASP A 76 -2.90 11.86 -7.61
CA ASP A 76 -3.09 13.09 -8.38
C ASP A 76 -3.09 12.81 -9.89
N ALA A 77 -3.79 13.65 -10.66
CA ALA A 77 -3.97 13.41 -12.09
C ALA A 77 -2.70 13.64 -12.90
N ASP A 78 -1.85 14.57 -12.47
CA ASP A 78 -0.54 14.84 -13.08
C ASP A 78 0.40 13.61 -12.97
N ASP A 79 0.09 12.70 -12.05
CA ASP A 79 0.89 11.55 -11.70
C ASP A 79 0.39 10.23 -12.32
N TRP A 80 -0.87 10.19 -12.75
CA TRP A 80 -1.58 8.96 -13.08
C TRP A 80 -2.24 9.04 -14.45
N THR A 81 -1.95 8.06 -15.32
CA THR A 81 -2.68 7.96 -16.58
C THR A 81 -4.06 7.31 -16.38
N PRO A 82 -5.08 7.64 -17.19
CA PRO A 82 -6.41 7.04 -17.07
C PRO A 82 -6.39 5.51 -17.18
N VAL A 83 -5.47 4.96 -17.98
CA VAL A 83 -5.27 3.51 -18.13
C VAL A 83 -4.75 2.90 -16.82
N GLN A 84 -3.77 3.54 -16.19
CA GLN A 84 -3.25 3.11 -14.88
C GLN A 84 -4.32 3.19 -13.80
N VAL A 85 -5.13 4.24 -13.79
CA VAL A 85 -6.25 4.42 -12.86
C VAL A 85 -7.28 3.30 -13.00
N ARG A 86 -7.64 2.92 -14.24
CA ARG A 86 -8.56 1.79 -14.48
C ARG A 86 -7.98 0.48 -13.98
N SER A 87 -6.71 0.21 -14.28
CA SER A 87 -6.03 -1.02 -13.87
C SER A 87 -5.90 -1.11 -12.34
N ALA A 88 -5.42 -0.05 -11.69
CA ALA A 88 -5.32 0.03 -10.24
C ALA A 88 -6.71 -0.03 -9.59
N GLY A 89 -7.70 0.66 -10.16
CA GLY A 89 -9.05 0.69 -9.63
C GLY A 89 -9.77 -0.67 -9.69
N ALA A 90 -9.55 -1.45 -10.76
CA ALA A 90 -10.02 -2.82 -10.83
C ALA A 90 -9.41 -3.69 -9.71
N ALA A 91 -8.11 -3.51 -9.44
CA ALA A 91 -7.43 -4.23 -8.37
C ALA A 91 -7.88 -3.80 -6.96
N VAL A 92 -8.11 -2.50 -6.74
CA VAL A 92 -8.69 -1.99 -5.48
C VAL A 92 -10.09 -2.56 -5.26
N ARG A 93 -10.93 -2.58 -6.30
CA ARG A 93 -12.27 -3.18 -6.22
C ARG A 93 -12.22 -4.66 -5.86
N ALA A 94 -11.38 -5.43 -6.54
CA ALA A 94 -11.23 -6.86 -6.26
C ALA A 94 -10.81 -7.09 -4.81
N ARG A 95 -9.92 -6.24 -4.28
CA ARG A 95 -9.46 -6.31 -2.89
C ARG A 95 -10.56 -6.00 -1.87
N VAL A 96 -11.28 -4.89 -2.06
CA VAL A 96 -12.34 -4.47 -1.15
C VAL A 96 -13.53 -5.42 -1.19
N GLY A 97 -13.92 -5.87 -2.39
CA GLY A 97 -15.00 -6.84 -2.59
C GLY A 97 -14.65 -8.24 -2.07
N GLY A 98 -13.38 -8.64 -2.15
CA GLY A 98 -12.87 -9.92 -1.64
C GLY A 98 -12.61 -9.95 -0.13
N GLY A 99 -13.02 -8.93 0.64
CA GLY A 99 -12.88 -8.93 2.11
C GLY A 99 -11.44 -8.70 2.63
N ALA A 100 -10.50 -8.32 1.75
CA ALA A 100 -9.12 -8.04 2.13
C ALA A 100 -8.91 -6.64 2.74
N GLY A 101 -9.99 -5.88 2.93
CA GLY A 101 -10.00 -4.56 3.53
C GLY A 101 -9.56 -3.43 2.58
N VAL A 102 -9.59 -2.21 3.10
CA VAL A 102 -9.24 -0.99 2.36
C VAL A 102 -7.72 -0.96 2.11
N PRO A 103 -7.25 -0.84 0.86
CA PRO A 103 -5.83 -0.73 0.58
C PRO A 103 -5.24 0.57 1.14
N ALA A 104 -4.06 0.45 1.78
CA ALA A 104 -3.29 1.59 2.25
C ALA A 104 -2.72 2.42 1.07
N PRO A 105 -2.49 3.74 1.24
CA PRO A 105 -1.93 4.59 0.19
C PRO A 105 -0.60 4.07 -0.39
N ALA A 106 0.28 3.50 0.46
CA ALA A 106 1.53 2.89 0.04
C ALA A 106 1.34 1.71 -0.93
N TRP A 107 0.26 0.94 -0.79
CA TRP A 107 -0.05 -0.15 -1.72
C TRP A 107 -0.46 0.39 -3.10
N ILE A 108 -1.23 1.47 -3.10
CA ILE A 108 -1.67 2.12 -4.34
C ILE A 108 -0.47 2.73 -5.07
N ALA A 109 0.46 3.35 -4.34
CA ALA A 109 1.73 3.84 -4.89
C ALA A 109 2.59 2.69 -5.46
N LEU A 110 2.74 1.57 -4.76
CA LEU A 110 3.45 0.40 -5.27
C LEU A 110 2.82 -0.17 -6.55
N LYS A 111 1.48 -0.18 -6.65
CA LYS A 111 0.78 -0.59 -7.87
C LYS A 111 1.04 0.37 -9.02
N ARG A 112 1.11 1.68 -8.76
CA ARG A 112 1.53 2.68 -9.76
C ARG A 112 2.92 2.37 -10.28
N SER A 113 3.91 2.22 -9.40
CA SER A 113 5.30 1.92 -9.78
C SER A 113 5.39 0.64 -10.60
N ALA A 114 4.63 -0.40 -10.25
CA ALA A 114 4.55 -1.63 -11.02
C ALA A 114 3.94 -1.44 -12.42
N LEU A 115 2.91 -0.61 -12.56
CA LEU A 115 2.30 -0.29 -13.84
C LEU A 115 3.22 0.57 -14.73
N VAL A 116 3.95 1.51 -14.13
CA VAL A 116 4.96 2.35 -14.80
C VAL A 116 6.12 1.48 -15.29
N ALA A 117 6.68 0.61 -14.43
CA ALA A 117 7.75 -0.32 -14.80
C ALA A 117 7.30 -1.28 -15.92
N LYS A 118 6.06 -1.78 -15.86
CA LYS A 118 5.46 -2.62 -16.91
C LYS A 118 5.33 -1.87 -18.25
N ALA A 119 5.06 -0.58 -18.24
CA ALA A 119 4.96 0.25 -19.44
C ALA A 119 6.33 0.64 -20.03
N ALA A 120 7.40 0.61 -19.21
CA ALA A 120 8.72 1.15 -19.58
C ALA A 120 9.62 0.22 -20.43
N ARG A 121 9.46 -1.11 -20.40
CA ARG A 121 9.93 -2.14 -21.38
C ARG A 121 10.01 -3.53 -20.72
N GLY A 122 9.30 -4.52 -21.29
CA GLY A 122 9.78 -5.92 -21.38
C GLY A 122 9.66 -6.86 -20.17
N GLU A 123 9.53 -6.40 -18.93
CA GLU A 123 9.34 -7.31 -17.78
C GLU A 123 7.94 -7.19 -17.17
N ALA A 124 7.25 -8.32 -17.11
CA ALA A 124 6.01 -8.46 -16.38
C ALA A 124 6.30 -8.31 -14.89
N VAL A 125 6.19 -7.10 -14.36
CA VAL A 125 6.09 -6.92 -12.91
C VAL A 125 4.85 -7.69 -12.46
N VAL A 126 5.07 -8.82 -11.79
CA VAL A 126 4.00 -9.66 -11.24
C VAL A 126 3.30 -8.86 -10.13
N VAL A 127 2.27 -8.15 -10.55
CA VAL A 127 1.26 -7.52 -9.71
C VAL A 127 0.50 -8.67 -9.07
N GLN A 128 0.99 -9.18 -7.93
CA GLN A 128 0.32 -10.26 -7.21
C GLN A 128 -1.16 -9.89 -6.99
N THR A 129 -2.04 -10.77 -7.49
CA THR A 129 -3.52 -10.72 -7.38
C THR A 129 -3.99 -10.79 -5.93
N HIS A 130 -3.14 -11.32 -5.07
CA HIS A 130 -3.25 -11.31 -3.62
C HIS A 130 -1.90 -10.86 -3.05
N MET A 131 -1.89 -9.78 -2.26
CA MET A 131 -0.89 -9.71 -1.21
C MET A 131 -1.53 -10.42 -0.01
N PRO A 132 -0.99 -11.57 0.44
CA PRO A 132 -1.49 -12.21 1.66
C PRO A 132 -1.42 -11.20 2.80
N LYS A 133 -2.38 -11.25 3.73
CA LYS A 133 -2.38 -10.38 4.93
C LYS A 133 -1.08 -10.49 5.75
N ASN A 134 -0.23 -11.48 5.48
CA ASN A 134 1.12 -11.59 5.99
C ASN A 134 2.10 -11.79 4.83
N ARG A 135 2.72 -10.71 4.32
CA ARG A 135 4.06 -10.88 3.76
C ARG A 135 4.98 -10.89 4.97
N ALA A 136 5.63 -12.04 5.24
CA ALA A 136 6.81 -12.05 6.08
C ALA A 136 7.71 -10.94 5.51
N PRO A 137 7.95 -9.86 6.25
CA PRO A 137 8.80 -8.81 5.76
C PRO A 137 10.15 -9.41 5.41
N LYS A 138 10.78 -8.81 4.41
CA LYS A 138 12.15 -9.17 3.99
C LYS A 138 13.19 -8.78 5.04
N THR A 139 12.76 -8.43 6.23
CA THR A 139 13.57 -8.03 7.37
C THR A 139 13.52 -9.16 8.37
N TRP A 140 14.67 -9.43 8.99
CA TRP A 140 14.79 -10.42 10.02
C TRP A 140 13.72 -10.19 11.12
N THR A 141 13.15 -11.28 11.63
CA THR A 141 12.53 -11.25 12.97
C THR A 141 13.59 -10.80 13.98
N TYR A 142 13.17 -10.28 15.14
CA TYR A 142 14.13 -9.91 16.18
C TYR A 142 15.00 -11.10 16.57
N ARG A 143 14.43 -12.31 16.64
CA ARG A 143 15.18 -13.56 16.85
C ARG A 143 16.27 -13.76 15.78
N GLN A 144 15.88 -13.73 14.51
CA GLN A 144 16.83 -13.90 13.39
C GLN A 144 17.92 -12.80 13.38
N ALA A 145 17.57 -11.57 13.73
CA ALA A 145 18.51 -10.46 13.76
C ALA A 145 19.50 -10.56 14.92
N ARG A 146 19.02 -10.94 16.11
CA ARG A 146 19.85 -11.26 17.26
C ARG A 146 20.83 -12.38 16.90
N ASP A 147 20.32 -13.49 16.38
CA ASP A 147 21.13 -14.68 16.16
C ASP A 147 22.21 -14.41 15.10
N ALA A 148 21.88 -13.68 14.03
CA ALA A 148 22.85 -13.25 13.02
C ALA A 148 23.88 -12.23 13.54
N TRP A 149 23.47 -11.29 14.41
CA TRP A 149 24.38 -10.32 15.02
C TRP A 149 25.33 -10.99 16.03
N VAL A 150 24.82 -11.92 16.83
CA VAL A 150 25.65 -12.71 17.75
C VAL A 150 26.66 -13.56 16.96
N ALA A 151 26.23 -14.25 15.90
CA ALA A 151 27.13 -15.01 15.04
C ALA A 151 28.21 -14.13 14.40
N HIS A 152 27.87 -12.90 14.01
CA HIS A 152 28.85 -11.93 13.52
C HIS A 152 29.84 -11.53 14.62
N LEU A 153 29.38 -11.22 15.84
CA LEU A 153 30.28 -10.87 16.96
C LEU A 153 31.20 -12.04 17.36
N GLU A 154 30.70 -13.27 17.33
CA GLU A 154 31.48 -14.48 17.58
C GLU A 154 32.58 -14.63 16.49
N ALA A 155 32.23 -14.44 15.20
CA ALA A 155 33.21 -14.45 14.11
C ALA A 155 34.25 -13.32 14.20
N GLU A 156 33.85 -12.12 14.64
CA GLU A 156 34.78 -10.99 14.85
C GLU A 156 35.73 -11.23 16.03
N ALA A 157 35.28 -11.93 17.06
CA ALA A 157 36.12 -12.34 18.20
C ALA A 157 37.12 -13.45 17.83
N GLU A 158 36.77 -14.31 16.88
CA GLU A 158 37.64 -15.35 16.32
C GLU A 158 38.56 -14.84 15.20
N SER A 159 38.29 -13.64 14.68
CA SER A 159 39.10 -13.04 13.62
C SER A 159 40.53 -12.71 14.10
N PRO A 160 41.52 -12.66 13.18
CA PRO A 160 42.89 -12.27 13.54
C PRO A 160 43.01 -10.88 14.17
N ALA A 161 42.04 -9.99 13.91
CA ALA A 161 41.99 -8.65 14.47
C ALA A 161 41.44 -8.62 15.90
N GLN A 162 40.78 -9.69 16.37
CA GLN A 162 40.19 -9.85 17.71
C GLN A 162 39.50 -8.57 18.21
N ILE A 163 38.61 -8.01 17.38
CA ILE A 163 37.95 -6.73 17.67
C ILE A 163 37.12 -6.81 18.96
N TYR A 164 36.62 -8.00 19.31
CA TYR A 164 35.91 -8.25 20.57
C TYR A 164 36.54 -9.36 21.40
N ARG A 165 36.59 -9.17 22.72
CA ARG A 165 36.92 -10.25 23.66
C ARG A 165 35.73 -11.21 23.79
N PRO A 166 35.95 -12.51 24.04
CA PRO A 166 34.88 -13.49 24.23
C PRO A 166 33.87 -13.10 25.33
N ASP A 167 34.34 -12.55 26.45
CA ASP A 167 33.46 -12.07 27.53
C ASP A 167 32.58 -10.89 27.10
N THR A 168 33.07 -10.02 26.22
CA THR A 168 32.29 -8.90 25.66
C THR A 168 31.16 -9.44 24.79
N VAL A 169 31.44 -10.41 23.93
CA VAL A 169 30.43 -11.07 23.10
C VAL A 169 29.38 -11.77 23.97
N ARG A 170 29.81 -12.47 25.04
CA ARG A 170 28.90 -13.08 26.02
C ARG A 170 27.98 -12.05 26.67
N ASN A 171 28.51 -10.90 27.10
CA ASN A 171 27.71 -9.83 27.70
C ASN A 171 26.71 -9.24 26.71
N TYR A 172 27.12 -8.94 25.49
CA TYR A 172 26.23 -8.40 24.46
C TYR A 172 25.12 -9.38 24.08
N ARG A 173 25.45 -10.67 23.92
CA ARG A 173 24.47 -11.74 23.72
C ARG A 173 23.46 -11.81 24.87
N SER A 174 23.92 -11.66 26.11
CA SER A 174 23.04 -11.67 27.29
C SER A 174 22.08 -10.48 27.29
N VAL A 175 22.56 -9.27 27.01
CA VAL A 175 21.74 -8.05 27.01
C VAL A 175 20.65 -8.11 25.94
N ILE A 176 20.99 -8.47 24.70
CA ILE A 176 20.00 -8.51 23.62
C ILE A 176 19.12 -9.77 23.63
N GLY A 177 19.56 -10.80 24.37
CA GLY A 177 18.85 -12.07 24.55
C GLY A 177 18.08 -12.17 25.88
N CYS A 178 18.00 -11.08 26.65
CA CYS A 178 17.38 -11.07 27.97
C CYS A 178 15.88 -11.37 27.87
N PRO A 179 15.23 -11.86 28.96
CA PRO A 179 13.84 -12.29 28.93
C PRO A 179 12.87 -11.23 28.40
N ALA A 180 13.09 -9.96 28.76
CA ALA A 180 12.29 -8.84 28.29
C ALA A 180 12.36 -8.64 26.77
N MET A 181 13.57 -8.65 26.20
CA MET A 181 13.76 -8.51 24.75
C MET A 181 13.23 -9.71 23.97
N ARG A 182 13.13 -10.90 24.59
CA ARG A 182 12.54 -12.09 23.96
C ARG A 182 11.05 -11.94 23.67
N ALA A 183 10.33 -11.02 24.31
CA ALA A 183 8.96 -10.69 23.94
C ALA A 183 8.82 -10.17 22.49
N LEU A 184 9.93 -9.70 21.91
CA LEU A 184 9.99 -9.21 20.54
C LEU A 184 10.43 -10.28 19.53
N ASP A 185 10.80 -11.50 19.96
CA ASP A 185 11.46 -12.51 19.13
C ASP A 185 10.77 -12.77 17.79
N ASP A 186 9.43 -12.90 17.80
CA ASP A 186 8.63 -13.21 16.61
C ASP A 186 8.18 -11.94 15.86
N ARG A 187 8.47 -10.76 16.40
CA ARG A 187 8.20 -9.47 15.75
C ARG A 187 9.30 -9.17 14.74
N PHE A 188 8.93 -8.47 13.68
CA PHE A 188 9.87 -8.06 12.65
C PHE A 188 10.56 -6.76 13.01
N VAL A 189 11.90 -6.71 12.88
CA VAL A 189 12.69 -5.53 13.28
C VAL A 189 12.18 -4.25 12.62
N SER A 190 11.79 -4.30 11.35
CA SER A 190 11.23 -3.14 10.62
C SER A 190 9.87 -2.64 11.13
N ARG A 191 9.28 -3.33 12.11
CA ARG A 191 7.99 -3.02 12.72
C ARG A 191 8.10 -2.88 14.25
N SER A 192 9.31 -2.83 14.79
CA SER A 192 9.60 -2.60 16.20
C SER A 192 10.13 -1.17 16.36
N PRO A 193 9.25 -0.15 16.43
CA PRO A 193 9.69 1.23 16.64
C PRO A 193 10.28 1.41 18.05
N ALA A 194 11.02 2.49 18.27
CA ALA A 194 11.68 2.78 19.55
C ALA A 194 10.76 2.67 20.79
N PRO A 195 9.46 3.08 20.76
CA PRO A 195 8.55 2.89 21.88
C PRO A 195 8.33 1.43 22.28
N ASP A 196 8.23 0.52 21.31
CA ASP A 196 8.02 -0.92 21.58
C ASP A 196 9.24 -1.56 22.25
N VAL A 197 10.44 -1.06 21.93
CA VAL A 197 11.68 -1.48 22.60
C VAL A 197 11.74 -0.88 24.01
N ALA A 198 11.35 0.38 24.18
CA ALA A 198 11.29 1.02 25.47
C ALA A 198 10.28 0.33 26.41
N GLU A 199 9.14 -0.11 25.90
CA GLU A 199 8.14 -0.89 26.64
C GLU A 199 8.70 -2.26 27.07
N ALA A 200 9.37 -2.97 26.17
CA ALA A 200 10.01 -4.24 26.50
C ALA A 200 11.08 -4.05 27.60
N VAL A 201 11.93 -3.02 27.48
CA VAL A 201 13.01 -2.74 28.44
C VAL A 201 12.49 -2.18 29.77
N ALA A 202 11.35 -1.48 29.78
CA ALA A 202 10.73 -0.97 31.00
C ALA A 202 10.33 -2.11 31.98
N GLY A 203 10.11 -3.33 31.47
CA GLY A 203 9.88 -4.51 32.30
C GLY A 203 11.14 -5.10 32.98
N LEU A 204 12.32 -4.48 32.81
CA LEU A 204 13.58 -4.89 33.45
C LEU A 204 13.91 -4.08 34.72
N VAL A 205 13.14 -3.03 35.03
CA VAL A 205 13.34 -2.12 36.18
C VAL A 205 12.27 -2.36 37.23
#